data_AF-A0A940QST4-F1
#
_entry.id   AF-A0A940QST4-F1
#
_cell.length_a   1.000
_cell.length_b   1.000
_cell.length_c   1.000
_cell.angle_alpha   90.00
_cell.angle_beta   90.00
_cell.angle_gamma   90.00
#
_symmetry.space_group_name_H-M   'P 1'
#
loop_
_entity.id
_entity.type
_entity.pdbx_description
1 polymer ?
#
loop_
_entity_poly.entity_id
_entity_poly.type
_entity_poly.pdbx_seq_one_letter_code
_entity_poly.pdbx_strand_id
1 'polypeptide(L)'
;MSFAEDYTLQYFLSKASSKTIDLSKKEKAELLNQLDEVMKQGQGIRTKLTQALQIGEADVRYQEGKFWMAKLEEDQGSIESGFQQIKLLREKPTDLIATIKLYKSLKGLSSNFNAYNNLPSFSALVGDFAPEVELWADPVFYELCLLPLARLKDRETKAPHTEKKPVSKDKKPESKEKRP
;
A
#
# COMPACT_ATOMS: atom_id res chain seq x y z
N MET A 1 7.93 -34.52 6.87
CA MET A 1 6.60 -33.91 6.81
C MET A 1 6.80 -32.42 6.61
N SER A 2 6.50 -31.90 5.41
CA SER A 2 6.54 -30.46 5.14
C SER A 2 5.27 -29.86 5.76
N PHE A 3 5.40 -29.07 6.81
CA PHE A 3 4.30 -28.20 7.22
C PHE A 3 4.01 -27.28 6.04
N ALA A 4 2.81 -27.33 5.49
CA ALA A 4 2.38 -26.31 4.55
C ALA A 4 2.39 -24.99 5.32
N GLU A 5 3.25 -24.05 4.93
CA GLU A 5 3.22 -22.70 5.50
C GLU A 5 1.87 -22.07 5.16
N ASP A 6 1.08 -21.81 6.19
CA ASP A 6 -0.17 -21.06 6.07
C ASP A 6 0.16 -19.56 6.08
N TYR A 7 0.06 -18.92 4.91
CA TYR A 7 0.32 -17.49 4.70
C TYR A 7 -0.84 -16.62 5.20
N THR A 8 -1.11 -16.71 6.50
CA THR A 8 -2.16 -15.97 7.20
C THR A 8 -1.73 -14.53 7.52
N LEU A 9 -2.68 -13.69 7.96
CA LEU A 9 -2.36 -12.37 8.51
C LEU A 9 -1.32 -12.47 9.64
N GLN A 10 -1.48 -13.45 10.55
CA GLN A 10 -0.55 -13.65 11.67
C GLN A 10 0.88 -13.99 11.19
N TYR A 11 1.00 -14.79 10.13
CA TYR A 11 2.29 -15.05 9.50
C TYR A 11 2.97 -13.75 9.05
N PHE A 12 2.26 -12.91 8.29
CA PHE A 12 2.83 -11.67 7.78
C PHE A 12 3.10 -10.62 8.88
N LEU A 13 2.25 -10.53 9.91
CA LEU A 13 2.51 -9.70 11.08
C LEU A 13 3.79 -10.13 11.81
N SER A 14 3.97 -11.44 12.02
CA SER A 14 5.20 -11.96 12.62
C SER A 14 6.43 -11.61 11.78
N LYS A 15 6.30 -11.70 10.45
CA LYS A 15 7.37 -11.35 9.50
C LYS A 15 7.71 -9.86 9.55
N ALA A 16 6.71 -8.98 9.57
CA ALA A 16 6.91 -7.54 9.62
C ALA A 16 7.59 -7.09 10.92
N SER A 17 7.28 -7.76 12.04
CA SER A 17 7.96 -7.51 13.32
C SER A 17 9.38 -8.10 13.42
N SER A 18 9.78 -8.93 12.45
CA SER A 18 11.08 -9.60 12.45
C SER A 18 12.19 -8.70 11.94
N LYS A 19 13.45 -9.04 12.25
CA LYS A 19 14.63 -8.31 11.76
C LYS A 19 14.84 -8.44 10.24
N THR A 20 14.19 -9.42 9.61
CA THR A 20 14.33 -9.73 8.17
C THR A 20 13.01 -9.47 7.46
N ILE A 21 12.90 -8.27 6.90
CA ILE A 21 11.68 -7.77 6.22
C ILE A 21 11.57 -8.33 4.78
N ASP A 22 12.62 -8.97 4.27
CA ASP A 22 12.63 -9.46 2.90
C ASP A 22 11.67 -10.65 2.68
N LEU A 23 10.72 -10.44 1.76
CA LEU A 23 9.81 -11.46 1.29
C LEU A 23 10.40 -12.20 0.08
N SER A 24 10.35 -13.52 0.13
CA SER A 24 10.58 -14.39 -1.03
C SER A 24 9.54 -14.16 -2.13
N LYS A 25 9.81 -14.67 -3.34
CA LYS A 25 8.84 -14.58 -4.45
C LYS A 25 7.50 -15.22 -4.11
N LYS A 26 7.52 -16.34 -3.39
CA LYS A 26 6.31 -17.04 -2.96
C LYS A 26 5.53 -16.23 -1.93
N GLU A 27 6.19 -15.74 -0.88
CA GLU A 27 5.55 -14.90 0.15
C GLU A 27 4.93 -13.63 -0.47
N LYS A 28 5.59 -12.99 -1.45
CA LYS A 28 5.03 -11.83 -2.16
C LYS A 28 3.76 -12.18 -2.93
N ALA A 29 3.75 -13.31 -3.64
CA ALA A 29 2.58 -13.74 -4.38
C ALA A 29 1.40 -14.02 -3.43
N GLU A 30 1.66 -14.70 -2.32
CA GLU A 30 0.63 -15.02 -1.33
C GLU A 30 0.14 -13.78 -0.59
N LEU A 31 1.01 -12.83 -0.26
CA LEU A 31 0.60 -11.54 0.28
C LEU A 31 -0.39 -10.83 -0.65
N LEU A 32 -0.09 -10.78 -1.95
CA LEU A 32 -0.99 -10.17 -2.93
C LEU A 32 -2.31 -10.94 -3.10
N ASN A 33 -2.30 -12.27 -2.93
CA ASN A 33 -3.53 -13.06 -2.91
C ASN A 33 -4.39 -12.75 -1.69
N GLN A 34 -3.78 -12.64 -0.50
CA GLN A 34 -4.51 -12.26 0.72
C GLN A 34 -5.11 -10.85 0.59
N LEU A 35 -4.36 -9.89 0.06
CA LEU A 35 -4.88 -8.54 -0.18
C LEU A 35 -6.00 -8.52 -1.23
N ASP A 36 -5.95 -9.39 -2.24
CA ASP A 36 -7.04 -9.56 -3.21
C ASP A 36 -8.33 -10.06 -2.53
N GLU A 37 -8.21 -11.02 -1.61
CA GLU A 37 -9.34 -11.51 -0.82
C GLU A 37 -9.87 -10.44 0.14
N VAL A 38 -9.01 -9.67 0.80
CA VAL A 38 -9.42 -8.53 1.64
C VAL A 38 -10.21 -7.50 0.82
N MET A 39 -9.77 -7.19 -0.41
CA MET A 39 -10.51 -6.29 -1.30
C MET A 39 -11.89 -6.84 -1.68
N LYS A 40 -11.99 -8.15 -1.96
CA LYS A 40 -13.29 -8.81 -2.25
C LYS A 40 -14.23 -8.79 -1.05
N GLN A 41 -13.71 -9.07 0.14
CA GLN A 41 -14.49 -9.00 1.37
C GLN A 41 -15.00 -7.56 1.62
N GLY A 42 -14.13 -6.56 1.46
CA GLY A 42 -14.51 -5.15 1.56
C GLY A 42 -15.60 -4.77 0.55
N GLN A 43 -15.50 -5.24 -0.70
CA GLN A 43 -16.55 -5.04 -1.70
C GLN A 43 -17.88 -5.68 -1.30
N GLY A 44 -17.84 -6.89 -0.73
CA GLY A 44 -19.01 -7.59 -0.22
C GLY A 44 -19.68 -6.81 0.92
N ILE A 45 -18.92 -6.33 1.90
CA ILE A 45 -19.44 -5.55 3.02
C ILE A 45 -20.01 -4.21 2.53
N ARG A 46 -19.29 -3.49 1.68
CA ARG A 46 -19.77 -2.24 1.05
C ARG A 46 -21.12 -2.45 0.35
N THR A 47 -21.28 -3.55 -0.38
CA THR A 47 -22.53 -3.88 -1.07
C THR A 47 -23.67 -4.08 -0.09
N LYS A 48 -23.43 -4.81 1.02
CA LYS A 48 -24.42 -5.01 2.08
C LYS A 48 -24.81 -3.71 2.78
N LEU A 49 -23.82 -2.85 3.09
CA LEU A 49 -24.08 -1.54 3.71
C LEU A 49 -24.93 -0.63 2.79
N THR A 50 -24.59 -0.61 1.50
CA THR A 50 -25.37 0.10 0.48
C THR A 50 -26.81 -0.39 0.46
N GLN A 51 -27.01 -1.72 0.45
CA GLN A 51 -28.34 -2.32 0.46
C GLN A 51 -29.13 -1.96 1.72
N ALA A 52 -28.51 -2.09 2.91
CA ALA A 52 -29.14 -1.78 4.19
C ALA A 52 -29.61 -0.31 4.25
N LEU A 53 -28.84 0.63 3.69
CA LEU A 53 -29.23 2.03 3.56
C LEU A 53 -30.40 2.23 2.59
N GLN A 54 -30.39 1.54 1.44
CA GLN A 54 -31.40 1.70 0.40
C GLN A 54 -32.77 1.15 0.82
N ILE A 55 -32.80 0.04 1.56
CA ILE A 55 -34.05 -0.59 2.02
C ILE A 55 -34.52 -0.09 3.39
N GLY A 56 -33.75 0.81 4.01
CA GLY A 56 -34.08 1.37 5.34
C GLY A 56 -33.89 0.38 6.50
N GLU A 57 -33.10 -0.67 6.31
CA GLU A 57 -32.73 -1.61 7.39
C GLU A 57 -31.74 -0.96 8.37
N ALA A 58 -30.86 -0.08 7.87
CA ALA A 58 -30.03 0.74 8.72
C ALA A 58 -30.84 1.93 9.26
N ASP A 59 -31.11 1.92 10.56
CA ASP A 59 -31.75 3.04 11.25
C ASP A 59 -30.76 4.21 11.36
N VAL A 60 -30.78 5.08 10.35
CA VAL A 60 -29.99 6.32 10.28
C VAL A 60 -30.88 7.45 9.78
N ARG A 61 -30.60 8.69 10.21
CA ARG A 61 -31.36 9.85 9.74
C ARG A 61 -31.11 10.05 8.24
N TYR A 62 -32.10 10.56 7.51
CA TYR A 62 -32.02 10.71 6.05
C TYR A 62 -30.76 11.45 5.55
N GLN A 63 -30.35 12.53 6.22
CA GLN A 63 -29.13 13.28 5.87
C GLN A 63 -27.85 12.49 6.15
N GLU A 64 -27.84 11.70 7.23
CA GLU A 64 -26.73 10.79 7.54
C GLU A 64 -26.68 9.65 6.51
N GLY A 65 -27.83 9.10 6.12
CA GLY A 65 -27.92 8.10 5.05
C GLY A 65 -27.34 8.58 3.72
N LYS A 66 -27.64 9.82 3.31
CA LYS A 66 -27.02 10.43 2.12
C LYS A 66 -25.51 10.56 2.23
N PHE A 67 -25.02 11.00 3.38
CA PHE A 67 -23.59 11.13 3.63
C PHE A 67 -22.89 9.76 3.53
N TRP A 68 -23.44 8.72 4.18
CA TRP A 68 -22.86 7.38 4.15
C TRP A 68 -22.93 6.74 2.76
N MET A 69 -24.02 6.94 2.02
CA MET A 69 -24.12 6.50 0.63
C MET A 69 -23.00 7.10 -0.25
N ALA A 70 -22.75 8.41 -0.15
CA ALA A 70 -21.66 9.04 -0.89
C ALA A 70 -20.29 8.47 -0.51
N LYS A 71 -20.06 8.16 0.76
CA LYS A 71 -18.82 7.52 1.22
C LYS A 71 -18.65 6.10 0.67
N LEU A 72 -19.72 5.30 0.64
CA LEU A 72 -19.70 3.96 0.06
C LEU A 72 -19.49 3.97 -1.46
N GLU A 73 -19.90 5.04 -2.15
CA GLU A 73 -19.59 5.25 -3.58
C GLU A 73 -18.11 5.59 -3.80
N GLU A 74 -17.53 6.47 -2.98
CA GLU A 74 -16.09 6.76 -3.02
C GLU A 74 -15.24 5.50 -2.75
N ASP A 75 -15.67 4.65 -1.82
CA ASP A 75 -14.98 3.38 -1.51
C ASP A 75 -14.93 2.43 -2.69
N GLN A 76 -15.96 2.42 -3.56
CA GLN A 76 -15.95 1.60 -4.77
C GLN A 76 -14.75 1.94 -5.65
N GLY A 77 -14.45 3.24 -5.82
CA GLY A 77 -13.28 3.68 -6.57
C GLY A 77 -11.95 3.25 -5.92
N SER A 78 -11.87 3.27 -4.59
CA SER A 78 -10.70 2.81 -3.85
C SER A 78 -10.47 1.30 -4.00
N ILE A 79 -11.54 0.51 -3.95
CA ILE A 79 -11.54 -0.96 -4.14
C ILE A 79 -11.11 -1.32 -5.57
N GLU A 80 -11.72 -0.69 -6.58
CA GLU A 80 -11.36 -0.93 -7.99
C GLU A 80 -9.91 -0.56 -8.28
N SER A 81 -9.44 0.58 -7.76
CA SER A 81 -8.04 0.97 -7.86
C SER A 81 -7.14 -0.07 -7.18
N GLY A 82 -7.54 -0.58 -6.01
CA GLY A 82 -6.86 -1.64 -5.28
C GLY A 82 -6.66 -2.89 -6.14
N PHE A 83 -7.73 -3.44 -6.73
CA PHE A 83 -7.64 -4.60 -7.62
C PHE A 83 -6.70 -4.37 -8.81
N GLN A 84 -6.78 -3.20 -9.43
CA GLN A 84 -5.90 -2.84 -10.55
C GLN A 84 -4.43 -2.82 -10.13
N GLN A 85 -4.12 -2.25 -8.96
CA GLN A 85 -2.74 -2.21 -8.46
C GLN A 85 -2.24 -3.60 -8.05
N ILE A 86 -3.07 -4.44 -7.44
CA ILE A 86 -2.71 -5.83 -7.12
C ILE A 86 -2.35 -6.59 -8.40
N LYS A 87 -3.16 -6.48 -9.45
CA LYS A 87 -2.88 -7.11 -10.74
C LYS A 87 -1.54 -6.63 -11.31
N LEU A 88 -1.30 -5.32 -11.31
CA LEU A 88 -0.05 -4.74 -11.79
C LEU A 88 1.16 -5.21 -10.97
N LEU A 89 1.03 -5.31 -9.65
CA LEU A 89 2.12 -5.75 -8.76
C LEU A 89 2.44 -7.25 -8.90
N ARG A 90 1.49 -8.08 -9.35
CA ARG A 90 1.77 -9.46 -9.73
C ARG A 90 2.72 -9.53 -10.94
N GLU A 91 2.59 -8.60 -11.88
CA GLU A 91 3.43 -8.51 -13.08
C GLU A 91 4.75 -7.78 -12.79
N LYS A 92 4.70 -6.71 -11.99
CA LYS A 92 5.83 -5.84 -11.68
C LYS A 92 5.92 -5.56 -10.16
N PRO A 93 6.44 -6.49 -9.36
CA PRO A 93 6.44 -6.40 -7.89
C PRO A 93 7.25 -5.25 -7.29
N THR A 94 8.10 -4.59 -8.08
CA THR A 94 8.95 -3.47 -7.66
C THR A 94 8.41 -2.11 -8.12
N ASP A 95 7.20 -2.06 -8.67
CA ASP A 95 6.58 -0.80 -9.10
C ASP A 95 6.12 0.03 -7.90
N LEU A 96 6.97 0.98 -7.49
CA LEU A 96 6.72 1.84 -6.33
C LEU A 96 5.43 2.65 -6.45
N ILE A 97 5.05 3.10 -7.66
CA ILE A 97 3.84 3.90 -7.83
C ILE A 97 2.60 3.03 -7.60
N ALA A 98 2.61 1.81 -8.14
CA ALA A 98 1.54 0.85 -7.89
C ALA A 98 1.45 0.49 -6.40
N THR A 99 2.59 0.29 -5.72
CA THR A 99 2.64 0.04 -4.28
C THR A 99 2.07 1.22 -3.48
N ILE A 100 2.44 2.47 -3.79
CA ILE A 100 1.91 3.66 -3.10
C ILE A 100 0.39 3.77 -3.29
N LYS A 101 -0.10 3.55 -4.51
CA LYS A 101 -1.54 3.61 -4.81
C LYS A 101 -2.31 2.52 -4.06
N LEU A 102 -1.81 1.29 -4.04
CA LEU A 102 -2.42 0.20 -3.28
C LEU A 102 -2.46 0.51 -1.78
N TYR A 103 -1.35 1.01 -1.22
CA TYR A 103 -1.29 1.42 0.18
C TYR A 103 -2.34 2.49 0.50
N LYS A 104 -2.48 3.51 -0.35
CA LYS A 104 -3.50 4.57 -0.17
C LYS A 104 -4.92 4.00 -0.20
N SER A 105 -5.23 3.11 -1.13
CA SER A 105 -6.52 2.41 -1.17
C SER A 105 -6.79 1.64 0.11
N LEU A 106 -5.83 0.81 0.55
CA LEU A 106 -5.94 0.04 1.80
C LEU A 106 -6.13 0.95 3.02
N LYS A 107 -5.35 2.03 3.13
CA LYS A 107 -5.43 2.94 4.29
C LYS A 107 -6.71 3.75 4.32
N GLY A 108 -7.19 4.18 3.14
CA GLY A 108 -8.49 4.83 2.99
C GLY A 108 -9.62 3.91 3.42
N LEU A 109 -9.63 2.68 2.91
CA LEU A 109 -10.62 1.66 3.27
C LEU A 109 -10.57 1.33 4.76
N SER A 110 -9.39 1.10 5.34
CA SER A 110 -9.22 0.88 6.78
C SER A 110 -9.87 2.01 7.60
N SER A 111 -9.63 3.26 7.23
CA SER A 111 -10.20 4.42 7.92
C SER A 111 -11.73 4.44 7.80
N ASN A 112 -12.26 4.17 6.61
CA ASN A 112 -13.69 4.20 6.34
C ASN A 112 -14.43 3.03 7.00
N PHE A 113 -13.90 1.80 6.92
CA PHE A 113 -14.48 0.64 7.61
C PHE A 113 -14.44 0.81 9.13
N ASN A 114 -13.39 1.40 9.70
CA ASN A 114 -13.39 1.79 11.12
C ASN A 114 -14.50 2.80 11.43
N ALA A 115 -14.72 3.80 10.57
CA ALA A 115 -15.83 4.74 10.74
C ALA A 115 -17.18 4.04 10.68
N TYR A 116 -17.40 3.13 9.72
CA TYR A 116 -18.62 2.34 9.61
C TYR A 116 -18.83 1.46 10.84
N ASN A 117 -17.77 0.84 11.35
CA ASN A 117 -17.86 -0.03 12.52
C ASN A 117 -18.23 0.72 13.82
N ASN A 118 -18.00 2.03 13.86
CA ASN A 118 -18.40 2.89 14.97
C ASN A 118 -19.88 3.31 14.92
N LEU A 119 -20.62 3.03 13.84
CA LEU A 119 -22.07 3.22 13.79
C LEU A 119 -22.78 1.95 14.25
N PRO A 120 -23.68 2.02 15.25
CA PRO A 120 -24.46 0.86 15.68
C PRO A 120 -25.20 0.14 14.55
N SER A 121 -25.74 0.90 13.59
CA SER A 121 -26.52 0.37 12.46
C SER A 121 -25.66 -0.38 11.42
N PHE A 122 -24.32 -0.22 11.46
CA PHE A 122 -23.39 -0.83 10.50
C PHE A 122 -22.42 -1.82 11.15
N SER A 123 -22.16 -1.71 12.45
CA SER A 123 -21.13 -2.48 13.15
C SER A 123 -21.30 -4.00 13.01
N ALA A 124 -22.54 -4.49 13.02
CA ALA A 124 -22.82 -5.92 12.81
C ALA A 124 -22.45 -6.44 11.41
N LEU A 125 -22.45 -5.57 10.40
CA LEU A 125 -22.07 -5.92 9.02
C LEU A 125 -20.57 -5.80 8.79
N VAL A 126 -19.89 -4.91 9.51
CA VAL A 126 -18.45 -4.66 9.37
C VAL A 126 -17.64 -5.55 10.31
N GLY A 127 -17.93 -5.49 11.61
CA GLY A 127 -17.33 -6.32 12.64
C GLY A 127 -15.80 -6.28 12.63
N ASP A 128 -15.19 -7.46 12.70
CA ASP A 128 -13.74 -7.65 12.78
C ASP A 128 -12.99 -7.28 11.49
N PHE A 129 -13.72 -7.06 10.38
CA PHE A 129 -13.09 -6.66 9.12
C PHE A 129 -12.41 -5.29 9.24
N ALA A 130 -12.99 -4.35 9.98
CA ALA A 130 -12.41 -3.01 10.15
C ALA A 130 -10.99 -3.03 10.73
N PRO A 131 -10.74 -3.64 11.91
CA PRO A 131 -9.39 -3.76 12.43
C PRO A 131 -8.50 -4.67 11.57
N GLU A 132 -9.06 -5.66 10.86
CA GLU A 132 -8.25 -6.52 9.98
C GLU A 132 -7.63 -5.75 8.80
N VAL A 133 -8.40 -4.91 8.11
CA VAL A 133 -7.88 -4.10 6.99
C VAL A 133 -6.78 -3.14 7.47
N GLU A 134 -6.89 -2.61 8.68
CA GLU A 134 -5.85 -1.78 9.28
C GLU A 134 -4.53 -2.52 9.45
N LEU A 135 -4.60 -3.77 9.93
CA LEU A 135 -3.43 -4.63 10.08
C LEU A 135 -2.81 -4.99 8.72
N TRP A 136 -3.64 -5.27 7.71
CA TRP A 136 -3.14 -5.50 6.35
C TRP A 136 -2.48 -4.26 5.75
N ALA A 137 -3.01 -3.06 6.02
CA ALA A 137 -2.50 -1.81 5.45
C ALA A 137 -1.15 -1.39 6.05
N ASP A 138 -1.09 -1.21 7.37
CA ASP A 138 0.06 -0.60 8.03
C ASP A 138 1.12 -1.66 8.43
N PRO A 139 0.92 -2.47 9.48
CA PRO A 139 1.99 -3.34 9.94
C PRO A 139 2.37 -4.40 8.89
N VAL A 140 1.51 -4.76 7.94
CA VAL A 140 1.86 -5.71 6.89
C VAL A 140 2.34 -5.02 5.61
N PHE A 141 1.45 -4.34 4.88
CA PHE A 141 1.79 -3.89 3.53
C PHE A 141 2.77 -2.71 3.54
N TYR A 142 2.63 -1.76 4.45
CA TYR A 142 3.56 -0.65 4.56
C TYR A 142 4.98 -1.16 4.89
N GLU A 143 5.11 -1.98 5.92
CA GLU A 143 6.42 -2.47 6.38
C GLU A 143 7.09 -3.45 5.40
N LEU A 144 6.33 -4.42 4.86
CA LEU A 144 6.91 -5.49 4.04
C LEU A 144 7.07 -5.10 2.56
N CYS A 145 6.32 -4.12 2.07
CA CYS A 145 6.31 -3.76 0.65
C CYS A 145 6.70 -2.31 0.40
N LEU A 146 5.98 -1.34 0.98
CA LEU A 146 6.18 0.07 0.63
C LEU A 146 7.51 0.62 1.15
N LEU A 147 7.80 0.43 2.44
CA LEU A 147 8.97 0.98 3.08
C LEU A 147 10.30 0.46 2.48
N PRO A 148 10.46 -0.85 2.16
CA PRO A 148 11.65 -1.35 1.48
C PRO A 148 11.86 -0.72 0.10
N LEU A 149 10.79 -0.56 -0.69
CA LEU A 149 10.88 0.05 -2.02
C LEU A 149 11.20 1.54 -1.96
N ALA A 150 10.62 2.27 -1.00
CA ALA A 150 10.94 3.67 -0.77
C ALA A 150 12.43 3.86 -0.40
N ARG A 151 12.94 3.03 0.54
CA ARG A 151 14.36 3.03 0.93
C ARG A 151 15.29 2.70 -0.24
N LEU A 152 14.90 1.78 -1.11
CA LEU A 152 15.68 1.45 -2.30
C LEU A 152 15.78 2.66 -3.24
N LYS A 153 14.67 3.35 -3.50
CA LYS A 153 14.64 4.55 -4.35
C LYS A 153 15.47 5.71 -3.79
N ASP A 154 15.44 5.92 -2.48
CA ASP A 154 16.28 6.94 -1.83
C ASP A 154 17.77 6.63 -1.97
N ARG A 155 18.16 5.34 -1.94
CA ARG A 155 19.57 4.93 -2.14
C ARG A 155 20.02 5.08 -3.59
N GLU A 156 19.16 4.75 -4.56
CA GLU A 156 19.46 4.98 -5.98
C GLU A 156 19.71 6.46 -6.28
N THR A 157 18.93 7.34 -5.66
CA THR A 157 19.04 8.80 -5.85
C THR A 157 20.28 9.38 -5.17
N LYS A 158 20.87 8.64 -4.20
CA LYS A 158 22.09 9.03 -3.45
C LYS A 158 23.38 8.42 -4.01
N ALA A 159 23.35 7.68 -5.12
CA ALA A 159 24.58 7.21 -5.75
C ALA A 159 25.52 8.41 -6.02
N PRO A 160 26.80 8.34 -5.63
CA PRO A 160 27.68 9.51 -5.66
C PRO A 160 27.84 9.95 -7.11
N HIS A 161 27.37 11.16 -7.42
CA HIS A 161 27.91 11.93 -8.51
C HIS A 161 29.42 12.00 -8.27
N THR A 162 30.15 11.15 -8.99
CA THR A 162 31.59 11.30 -9.14
C THR A 162 31.77 12.59 -9.91
N GLU A 163 31.94 13.70 -9.17
CA GLU A 163 32.50 14.93 -9.70
C GLU A 163 33.79 14.53 -10.42
N LYS A 164 33.73 14.56 -11.75
CA LYS A 164 34.93 14.51 -12.57
C LYS A 164 35.77 15.73 -12.18
N LYS A 165 36.79 15.52 -11.34
CA LYS A 165 37.83 16.51 -11.08
C LYS A 165 38.26 17.13 -12.42
N PRO A 166 38.23 18.45 -12.59
CA PRO A 166 38.78 19.07 -13.77
C PRO A 166 40.29 18.78 -13.78
N VAL A 167 40.76 18.13 -14.84
CA VAL A 167 42.19 17.93 -15.11
C VAL A 167 42.82 19.31 -15.26
N SER A 168 43.55 19.76 -14.23
CA SER A 168 44.42 20.92 -14.31
C SER A 168 45.57 20.59 -15.27
N LYS A 169 45.52 21.17 -16.48
CA LYS A 169 46.67 21.19 -17.39
C LYS A 169 47.75 22.08 -16.78
N ASP A 170 48.72 21.46 -16.11
CA ASP A 170 50.01 22.09 -15.87
C ASP A 170 50.68 22.40 -17.22
N LYS A 171 50.80 23.69 -17.54
CA LYS A 171 51.80 24.19 -18.47
C LYS A 171 52.45 25.42 -17.86
N LYS A 172 53.72 25.27 -17.49
CA LYS A 172 54.68 26.35 -17.27
C LYS A 172 56.07 25.87 -17.74
N PRO A 173 57.04 26.76 -17.99
CA PRO A 173 57.13 27.69 -19.12
C PRO A 173 58.48 27.56 -19.86
N GLU A 174 58.66 28.21 -21.01
CA GLU A 174 59.93 28.75 -21.55
C GLU A 174 59.66 29.30 -22.96
N SER A 175 60.27 30.36 -23.50
CA SER A 175 61.33 31.25 -23.04
C SER A 175 61.19 32.59 -23.80
N LYS A 176 61.85 33.63 -23.29
CA LYS A 176 61.85 35.00 -23.81
C LYS A 176 62.56 35.10 -25.16
N GLU A 177 61.90 35.81 -26.07
CA GLU A 177 62.36 36.20 -27.40
C GLU A 177 63.46 37.27 -27.35
N LYS A 178 64.37 37.25 -28.33
CA LYS A 178 65.57 38.09 -28.46
C LYS A 178 65.24 39.53 -28.92
N ARG A 179 66.09 40.46 -28.44
CA ARG A 179 66.44 41.84 -28.89
C ARG A 179 66.22 42.16 -30.38
N PRO A 180 66.01 43.44 -30.77
CA PRO A 180 67.02 44.52 -30.68
C PRO A 180 66.85 45.49 -29.52
#